data_AF-A0A2T2PYC9-F1
#
_entry.id   AF-A0A2T2PYC9-F1
#
_cell.length_a   1.000
_cell.length_b   1.000
_cell.length_c   1.000
_cell.angle_alpha   90.00
_cell.angle_beta   90.00
_cell.angle_gamma   90.00
#
_symmetry.space_group_name_H-M   'P 1'
#
loop_
_entity.id
_entity.type
_entity.pdbx_description
1 polymer ?
#
loop_
_entity_poly.entity_id
_entity_poly.type
_entity_poly.pdbx_seq_one_letter_code
_entity_poly.pdbx_strand_id
1 'polypeptide(L)'
;MPFLRTSLLSAEPAGVLKSLDELFALAHAMEQEAAKRYDALAEEMRGQGKDDLADVFAKLAAAEREHVDSVTRWSQSRRGKNPDSALVRWEAPETLDPEAAAQVRTSRLMTPYRALAMAVRNEERAFAFWSYLAAYSDDADVKKASEAMAKEELGHVATLRKERRRAYHHEHDRSSADTSTPRPPQIDAKRLELRLVAQLGDIEQRLTGPAAVRTRDMRQQTIEMAAAAAGLGSFPASMEQKDPLEIAEALVDGYLDGADRSSDAAHLESLQHLAERAISRLAWLRSLAPN
;
A
#
# COMPACT_ATOMS: atom_id res chain seq x y z
N MET A 1 -20.90 19.19 5.86
CA MET A 1 -20.30 17.94 6.32
C MET A 1 -20.58 16.84 5.30
N PRO A 2 -19.65 16.54 4.39
CA PRO A 2 -19.47 15.17 3.93
C PRO A 2 -18.13 14.66 4.48
N PHE A 3 -18.19 13.58 5.24
CA PHE A 3 -17.01 12.80 5.56
C PHE A 3 -16.48 12.21 4.25
N LEU A 4 -15.41 12.77 3.68
CA LEU A 4 -14.63 12.08 2.67
C LEU A 4 -13.85 10.96 3.38
N ARG A 5 -14.56 9.89 3.75
CA ARG A 5 -13.90 8.60 3.96
C ARG A 5 -13.31 8.24 2.61
N THR A 6 -11.98 8.21 2.51
CA THR A 6 -11.31 7.55 1.40
C THR A 6 -11.89 6.16 1.32
N SER A 7 -12.66 5.88 0.27
CA SER A 7 -13.30 4.59 0.11
C SER A 7 -12.20 3.53 0.03
N LEU A 8 -12.20 2.56 0.95
CA LEU A 8 -11.30 1.41 0.88
C LEU A 8 -11.58 0.57 -0.38
N LEU A 9 -12.76 0.73 -0.97
CA LEU A 9 -13.11 0.20 -2.28
C LEU A 9 -12.83 1.27 -3.33
N SER A 10 -11.88 1.00 -4.23
CA SER A 10 -11.58 1.88 -5.37
C SER A 10 -12.73 1.97 -6.38
N ALA A 11 -13.61 0.97 -6.41
CA ALA A 11 -14.87 0.94 -7.14
C ALA A 11 -15.89 0.07 -6.40
N GLU A 12 -17.17 0.30 -6.63
CA GLU A 12 -18.23 -0.59 -6.14
C GLU A 12 -18.07 -1.97 -6.81
N PRO A 13 -18.10 -3.08 -6.05
CA PRO A 13 -18.06 -4.42 -6.63
C PRO A 13 -19.15 -4.62 -7.68
N ALA A 14 -18.81 -5.22 -8.82
CA ALA A 14 -19.66 -5.27 -10.02
C ALA A 14 -20.93 -6.14 -9.89
N GLY A 15 -21.30 -6.59 -8.69
CA GLY A 15 -22.52 -7.35 -8.43
C GLY A 15 -22.62 -7.93 -7.02
N VAL A 16 -23.59 -8.83 -6.86
CA VAL A 16 -23.84 -9.59 -5.62
C VAL A 16 -23.66 -11.09 -5.90
N LEU A 17 -22.97 -11.80 -5.01
CA LEU A 17 -22.78 -13.25 -5.10
C LEU A 17 -24.13 -13.97 -4.93
N LYS A 18 -24.43 -14.91 -5.82
CA LYS A 18 -25.73 -15.60 -5.87
C LYS A 18 -25.75 -16.94 -5.13
N SER A 19 -24.60 -17.42 -4.69
CA SER A 19 -24.50 -18.67 -3.94
C SER A 19 -23.18 -18.79 -3.17
N LEU A 20 -23.17 -19.70 -2.19
CA LEU A 20 -21.94 -20.11 -1.51
C LEU A 20 -20.89 -20.70 -2.45
N ASP A 21 -21.30 -21.35 -3.54
CA ASP A 21 -20.36 -21.92 -4.50
C ASP A 21 -19.57 -20.82 -5.23
N GLU A 22 -20.25 -19.72 -5.60
CA GLU A 22 -19.60 -18.53 -6.16
C GLU A 22 -18.69 -17.83 -5.14
N LEU A 23 -19.12 -17.76 -3.87
CA LEU A 23 -18.30 -17.18 -2.78
C LEU A 23 -17.00 -17.95 -2.58
N PHE A 24 -17.07 -19.27 -2.46
CA PHE A 24 -15.87 -20.09 -2.26
C PHE A 24 -14.94 -20.05 -3.48
N ALA A 25 -15.50 -20.04 -4.68
CA ALA A 25 -14.72 -19.88 -5.90
C ALA A 25 -13.96 -18.55 -5.92
N LEU A 26 -14.64 -17.45 -5.56
CA LEU A 26 -14.05 -16.12 -5.52
C LEU A 26 -12.98 -15.98 -4.44
N ALA A 27 -13.29 -16.38 -3.20
CA ALA A 27 -12.33 -16.35 -2.09
C ALA A 27 -11.07 -17.13 -2.45
N HIS A 28 -11.24 -18.37 -2.90
CA HIS A 28 -10.12 -19.22 -3.30
C HIS A 28 -9.27 -18.60 -4.42
N ALA A 29 -9.89 -17.95 -5.41
CA ALA A 29 -9.16 -17.26 -6.46
C ALA A 29 -8.39 -16.03 -5.96
N MET A 30 -8.97 -15.25 -5.03
CA MET A 30 -8.29 -14.12 -4.39
C MET A 30 -7.04 -14.59 -3.63
N GLU A 31 -7.17 -15.60 -2.77
CA GLU A 31 -6.04 -16.14 -2.00
C GLU A 31 -4.93 -16.70 -2.90
N GLN A 32 -5.30 -17.44 -3.95
CA GLN A 32 -4.33 -18.00 -4.90
C GLN A 32 -3.56 -16.92 -5.65
N GLU A 33 -4.25 -15.87 -6.09
CA GLU A 33 -3.60 -14.76 -6.80
C GLU A 33 -2.70 -13.96 -5.86
N ALA A 34 -3.11 -13.73 -4.60
CA ALA A 34 -2.26 -13.10 -3.58
C ALA A 34 -0.99 -13.92 -3.30
N ALA A 35 -1.11 -15.23 -3.09
CA ALA A 35 0.02 -16.14 -2.89
C ALA A 35 1.04 -16.05 -4.05
N LYS A 36 0.54 -16.15 -5.28
CA LYS A 36 1.37 -16.08 -6.49
C LYS A 36 2.08 -14.73 -6.63
N ARG A 37 1.41 -13.62 -6.31
CA ARG A 37 2.00 -12.27 -6.38
C ARG A 37 3.10 -12.10 -5.34
N TYR A 38 2.87 -12.54 -4.10
CA TYR A 38 3.90 -12.46 -3.07
C TYR A 38 5.07 -13.40 -3.34
N ASP A 39 4.86 -14.59 -3.91
CA ASP A 39 5.97 -15.43 -4.38
C ASP A 39 6.81 -14.72 -5.45
N ALA A 40 6.17 -14.10 -6.44
CA ALA A 40 6.87 -13.35 -7.48
C ALA A 40 7.69 -12.18 -6.91
N LEU A 41 7.12 -11.43 -5.96
CA LEU A 41 7.84 -10.36 -5.26
C LEU A 41 9.01 -10.91 -4.43
N ALA A 42 8.83 -12.06 -3.76
CA ALA A 42 9.90 -12.69 -3.00
C ALA A 42 11.09 -13.08 -3.89
N GLU A 43 10.83 -13.74 -5.03
CA GLU A 43 11.88 -14.09 -6.01
C GLU A 43 12.59 -12.86 -6.56
N GLU A 44 11.84 -11.80 -6.89
CA GLU A 44 12.42 -10.56 -7.40
C GLU A 44 13.32 -9.88 -6.37
N MET A 45 12.91 -9.82 -5.10
CA MET A 45 13.72 -9.23 -4.03
C MET A 45 15.01 -10.04 -3.79
N ARG A 46 14.98 -11.38 -3.90
CA ARG A 46 16.20 -12.20 -3.87
C ARG A 46 17.10 -11.88 -5.06
N GLY A 47 16.54 -11.72 -6.26
CA GLY A 47 17.29 -11.30 -7.45
C GLY A 47 17.97 -9.93 -7.30
N GLN A 48 17.40 -9.04 -6.48
CA GLN A 48 17.97 -7.73 -6.14
C GLN A 48 18.91 -7.76 -4.91
N GLY A 49 19.12 -8.92 -4.26
CA GLY A 49 19.93 -9.06 -3.05
C GLY A 49 19.29 -8.46 -1.78
N LYS A 50 17.96 -8.29 -1.78
CA LYS A 50 17.17 -7.75 -0.65
C LYS A 50 16.56 -8.88 0.18
N ASP A 51 17.41 -9.72 0.79
CA ASP A 51 16.98 -10.95 1.47
C ASP A 51 15.96 -10.72 2.60
N ASP A 52 16.16 -9.70 3.43
CA ASP A 52 15.22 -9.33 4.50
C ASP A 52 13.80 -9.06 3.97
N LEU A 53 13.70 -8.51 2.75
CA LEU A 53 12.42 -8.19 2.11
C LEU A 53 11.83 -9.41 1.40
N ALA A 54 12.68 -10.25 0.79
CA ALA A 54 12.26 -11.53 0.23
C ALA A 54 11.63 -12.43 1.29
N ASP A 55 12.19 -12.46 2.51
CA ASP A 55 11.65 -13.22 3.63
C ASP A 55 10.27 -12.74 4.08
N VAL A 56 10.02 -11.42 4.04
CA VAL A 56 8.69 -10.87 4.32
C VAL A 56 7.67 -11.37 3.30
N PHE A 57 7.98 -11.24 2.00
CA PHE A 57 7.06 -11.68 0.95
C PHE A 57 6.87 -13.20 0.92
N ALA A 58 7.90 -13.99 1.21
CA ALA A 58 7.77 -15.44 1.34
C ALA A 58 6.84 -15.86 2.48
N LYS A 59 6.88 -15.14 3.62
CA LYS A 59 5.96 -15.36 4.74
C LYS A 59 4.52 -14.97 4.39
N LEU A 60 4.33 -13.85 3.68
CA LEU A 60 3.01 -13.45 3.19
C LEU A 60 2.46 -14.52 2.24
N ALA A 61 3.23 -14.95 1.25
CA ALA A 61 2.81 -15.99 0.32
C ALA A 61 2.47 -17.33 1.02
N ALA A 62 3.19 -17.68 2.08
CA ALA A 62 2.89 -18.86 2.89
C ALA A 62 1.54 -18.73 3.62
N ALA A 63 1.26 -17.57 4.21
CA ALA A 63 -0.03 -17.30 4.85
C ALA A 63 -1.19 -17.41 3.85
N GLU A 64 -1.05 -16.84 2.64
CA GLU A 64 -2.10 -16.93 1.62
C GLU A 64 -2.35 -18.39 1.16
N ARG A 65 -1.31 -19.22 1.10
CA ARG A 65 -1.50 -20.67 0.82
C ARG A 65 -2.28 -21.37 1.93
N GLU A 66 -2.06 -21.00 3.18
CA GLU A 66 -2.87 -21.51 4.30
C GLU A 66 -4.34 -21.06 4.18
N HIS A 67 -4.61 -19.88 3.63
CA HIS A 67 -5.98 -19.44 3.33
C HIS A 67 -6.61 -20.25 2.20
N VAL A 68 -5.88 -20.50 1.10
CA VAL A 68 -6.34 -21.39 0.01
C VAL A 68 -6.79 -22.74 0.56
N ASP A 69 -5.99 -23.34 1.45
CA ASP A 69 -6.30 -24.62 2.09
C ASP A 69 -7.51 -24.51 3.03
N SER A 70 -7.65 -23.38 3.74
CA SER A 70 -8.77 -23.11 4.64
C SER A 70 -10.09 -22.94 3.89
N VAL A 71 -10.10 -22.17 2.81
CA VAL A 71 -11.26 -21.99 1.91
C VAL A 71 -11.65 -23.32 1.26
N THR A 72 -10.66 -24.12 0.83
CA THR A 72 -10.91 -25.45 0.26
C THR A 72 -11.59 -26.38 1.26
N ARG A 73 -11.06 -26.47 2.48
CA ARG A 73 -11.67 -27.26 3.56
C ARG A 73 -13.07 -26.76 3.93
N TRP A 74 -13.26 -25.45 3.94
CA TRP A 74 -14.56 -24.85 4.26
C TRP A 74 -15.60 -25.16 3.18
N SER A 75 -15.24 -25.05 1.91
CA SER A 75 -16.10 -25.42 0.78
C SER A 75 -16.48 -26.91 0.83
N GLN A 76 -15.51 -27.78 1.08
CA GLN A 76 -15.77 -29.22 1.27
C GLN A 76 -16.74 -29.48 2.43
N SER A 77 -16.55 -28.83 3.58
CA SER A 77 -17.43 -28.99 4.73
C SER A 77 -18.86 -28.49 4.48
N ARG A 78 -19.05 -27.43 3.68
CA ARG A 78 -20.36 -26.80 3.46
C ARG A 78 -21.08 -27.32 2.22
N ARG A 79 -20.35 -27.75 1.21
CA ARG A 79 -20.86 -28.05 -0.15
C ARG A 79 -20.45 -29.43 -0.65
N GLY A 80 -19.54 -30.14 0.03
CA GLY A 80 -19.06 -31.46 -0.36
C GLY A 80 -18.22 -31.48 -1.63
N LYS A 81 -17.67 -30.32 -2.02
CA LYS A 81 -16.84 -30.17 -3.23
C LYS A 81 -15.77 -29.09 -3.01
N ASN A 82 -14.74 -29.12 -3.84
CA ASN A 82 -13.74 -28.05 -3.88
C ASN A 82 -14.33 -26.80 -4.56
N PRO A 83 -13.77 -25.60 -4.29
CA PRO A 83 -14.09 -24.40 -5.06
C PRO A 83 -13.87 -24.63 -6.56
N ASP A 84 -14.84 -24.22 -7.38
CA ASP A 84 -14.77 -24.32 -8.85
C ASP A 84 -14.38 -22.97 -9.44
N SER A 85 -13.16 -22.86 -9.98
CA SER A 85 -12.65 -21.63 -10.58
C SER A 85 -13.50 -21.15 -11.77
N ALA A 86 -14.25 -22.03 -12.44
CA ALA A 86 -15.15 -21.64 -13.53
C ALA A 86 -16.36 -20.81 -13.05
N LEU A 87 -16.63 -20.78 -11.74
CA LEU A 87 -17.69 -19.97 -11.14
C LEU A 87 -17.23 -18.55 -10.79
N VAL A 88 -15.94 -18.23 -10.95
CA VAL A 88 -15.44 -16.87 -10.78
C VAL A 88 -15.93 -16.02 -11.96
N ARG A 89 -17.09 -15.38 -11.76
CA ARG A 89 -17.74 -14.53 -12.76
C ARG A 89 -17.29 -13.08 -12.70
N TRP A 90 -16.51 -12.72 -11.69
CA TRP A 90 -16.03 -11.37 -11.45
C TRP A 90 -14.54 -11.32 -11.69
N GLU A 91 -14.04 -10.19 -12.18
CA GLU A 91 -12.66 -9.84 -11.88
C GLU A 91 -12.57 -9.70 -10.36
N ALA A 92 -11.88 -10.63 -9.71
CA ALA A 92 -11.59 -10.51 -8.29
C ALA A 92 -10.93 -9.15 -8.06
N PRO A 93 -11.28 -8.42 -6.98
CA PRO A 93 -10.60 -7.17 -6.65
C PRO A 93 -9.10 -7.42 -6.66
N GLU A 94 -8.34 -6.58 -7.33
CA GLU A 94 -6.89 -6.77 -7.39
C GLU A 94 -6.33 -6.79 -5.95
N THR A 95 -5.82 -7.95 -5.54
CA THR A 95 -5.18 -8.22 -4.23
C THR A 95 -3.90 -7.44 -4.01
N LEU A 96 -3.48 -6.65 -4.99
CA LEU A 96 -2.38 -5.72 -4.94
C LEU A 96 -2.67 -4.75 -6.08
N ASP A 97 -2.88 -3.50 -5.72
CA ASP A 97 -2.99 -2.42 -6.69
C ASP A 97 -1.76 -2.45 -7.63
N PRO A 98 -1.91 -2.46 -8.96
CA PRO A 98 -0.81 -2.49 -9.92
C PRO A 98 0.22 -1.38 -9.65
N GLU A 99 -0.21 -0.22 -9.15
CA GLU A 99 0.68 0.85 -8.75
C GLU A 99 1.48 0.49 -7.49
N ALA A 100 0.85 -0.17 -6.53
CA ALA A 100 1.50 -0.66 -5.33
C ALA A 100 2.49 -1.79 -5.66
N ALA A 101 2.11 -2.75 -6.50
CA ALA A 101 3.01 -3.79 -6.99
C ALA A 101 4.19 -3.19 -7.75
N ALA A 102 3.96 -2.18 -8.61
CA ALA A 102 5.04 -1.46 -9.27
C ALA A 102 5.96 -0.75 -8.27
N GLN A 103 5.42 -0.14 -7.22
CA GLN A 103 6.20 0.51 -6.16
C GLN A 103 7.11 -0.48 -5.42
N VAL A 104 6.65 -1.71 -5.14
CA VAL A 104 7.52 -2.74 -4.53
C VAL A 104 8.70 -3.07 -5.43
N ARG A 105 8.45 -3.21 -6.73
CA ARG A 105 9.47 -3.61 -7.70
C ARG A 105 10.52 -2.53 -7.92
N THR A 106 10.08 -1.29 -8.09
CA THR A 106 10.94 -0.19 -8.54
C THR A 106 11.50 0.65 -7.40
N SER A 107 10.83 0.69 -6.25
CA SER A 107 11.28 1.56 -5.16
C SER A 107 12.55 1.02 -4.52
N ARG A 108 13.60 1.85 -4.61
CA ARG A 108 14.84 1.64 -3.85
C ARG A 108 14.67 1.87 -2.36
N LEU A 109 13.56 2.49 -1.96
CA LEU A 109 13.24 2.77 -0.58
C LEU A 109 12.34 1.69 0.04
N MET A 110 12.02 0.61 -0.68
CA MET A 110 11.19 -0.47 -0.13
C MET A 110 11.93 -1.18 1.02
N THR A 111 11.31 -1.21 2.19
CA THR A 111 11.81 -1.86 3.40
C THR A 111 10.81 -2.91 3.90
N PRO A 112 11.21 -3.85 4.79
CA PRO A 112 10.29 -4.75 5.46
C PRO A 112 9.10 -4.02 6.11
N TYR A 113 9.34 -2.88 6.77
CA TYR A 113 8.27 -2.05 7.33
C TYR A 113 7.25 -1.62 6.26
N ARG A 114 7.74 -1.15 5.11
CA ARG A 114 6.88 -0.64 4.02
C ARG A 114 6.11 -1.76 3.33
N ALA A 115 6.74 -2.90 3.06
CA ALA A 115 6.04 -4.07 2.51
C ALA A 115 4.91 -4.55 3.44
N LEU A 116 5.14 -4.55 4.76
CA LEU A 116 4.10 -4.89 5.73
C LEU A 116 3.01 -3.81 5.82
N ALA A 117 3.34 -2.52 5.64
CA ALA A 117 2.34 -1.46 5.55
C ALA A 117 1.41 -1.64 4.34
N MET A 118 1.97 -2.06 3.21
CA MET A 118 1.20 -2.38 2.01
C MET A 118 0.31 -3.61 2.21
N ALA A 119 0.84 -4.68 2.81
CA ALA A 119 0.06 -5.86 3.13
C ALA A 119 -1.13 -5.52 4.06
N VAL A 120 -0.92 -4.71 5.10
CA VAL A 120 -2.02 -4.21 5.96
C VAL A 120 -3.13 -3.53 5.16
N ARG A 121 -2.77 -2.68 4.18
CA ARG A 121 -3.75 -2.02 3.33
C ARG A 121 -4.50 -3.00 2.43
N ASN A 122 -3.84 -4.04 1.97
CA ASN A 122 -4.51 -5.09 1.20
C ASN A 122 -5.57 -5.81 2.03
N GLU A 123 -5.24 -6.21 3.26
CA GLU A 123 -6.21 -6.83 4.17
C GLU A 123 -7.37 -5.89 4.52
N GLU A 124 -7.12 -4.59 4.71
CA GLU A 124 -8.17 -3.60 4.95
C GLU A 124 -9.12 -3.46 3.75
N ARG A 125 -8.61 -3.59 2.53
CA ARG A 125 -9.41 -3.62 1.30
C ARG A 125 -10.22 -4.90 1.20
N ALA A 126 -9.64 -6.06 1.52
CA ALA A 126 -10.34 -7.34 1.59
C ALA A 126 -11.47 -7.30 2.63
N PHE A 127 -11.20 -6.76 3.83
CA PHE A 127 -12.21 -6.55 4.86
C PHE A 127 -13.39 -5.70 4.34
N ALA A 128 -13.09 -4.57 3.70
CA ALA A 128 -14.11 -3.68 3.15
C ALA A 128 -14.93 -4.39 2.05
N PHE A 129 -14.28 -5.18 1.22
CA PHE A 129 -14.91 -5.97 0.16
C PHE A 129 -15.87 -7.02 0.71
N TRP A 130 -15.43 -7.86 1.65
CA TRP A 130 -16.29 -8.87 2.26
C TRP A 130 -17.43 -8.25 3.08
N SER A 131 -17.18 -7.12 3.74
CA SER A 131 -18.21 -6.35 4.45
C SER A 131 -19.27 -5.80 3.49
N TYR A 132 -18.87 -5.33 2.31
CA TYR A 132 -19.80 -4.92 1.26
C TYR A 132 -20.65 -6.11 0.81
N LEU A 133 -20.06 -7.26 0.50
CA LEU A 133 -20.81 -8.44 0.08
C LEU A 133 -21.79 -8.93 1.15
N ALA A 134 -21.42 -8.88 2.42
CA ALA A 134 -22.32 -9.19 3.52
C ALA A 134 -23.51 -8.23 3.61
N ALA A 135 -23.29 -6.94 3.33
CA ALA A 135 -24.33 -5.92 3.44
C ALA A 135 -25.35 -5.96 2.29
N TYR A 136 -24.90 -6.32 1.07
CA TYR A 136 -25.71 -6.26 -0.15
C TYR A 136 -26.23 -7.64 -0.63
N SER A 137 -25.89 -8.72 0.07
CA SER A 137 -26.43 -10.05 -0.27
C SER A 137 -27.82 -10.28 0.33
N ASP A 138 -28.75 -10.74 -0.52
CA ASP A 138 -30.08 -11.21 -0.13
C ASP A 138 -30.07 -12.69 0.35
N ASP A 139 -28.98 -13.42 0.13
CA ASP A 139 -28.81 -14.81 0.57
C ASP A 139 -28.18 -14.85 1.97
N ALA A 140 -28.90 -15.43 2.93
CA ALA A 140 -28.49 -15.47 4.33
C ALA A 140 -27.19 -16.27 4.57
N ASP A 141 -26.94 -17.31 3.78
CA ASP A 141 -25.72 -18.11 3.89
C ASP A 141 -24.52 -17.37 3.31
N VAL A 142 -24.69 -16.73 2.15
CA VAL A 142 -23.65 -15.87 1.54
C VAL A 142 -23.31 -14.71 2.45
N LYS A 143 -24.31 -14.06 3.05
CA LYS A 143 -24.10 -13.00 4.03
C LYS A 143 -23.25 -13.48 5.21
N LYS A 144 -23.64 -14.60 5.84
CA LYS A 144 -22.92 -15.15 6.99
C LYS A 144 -21.49 -15.58 6.64
N ALA A 145 -21.29 -16.14 5.45
CA ALA A 145 -19.96 -16.50 4.97
C ALA A 145 -19.10 -15.25 4.69
N SER A 146 -19.66 -14.21 4.08
CA SER A 146 -18.96 -12.94 3.85
C SER A 146 -18.59 -12.24 5.16
N GLU A 147 -19.46 -12.26 6.17
CA GLU A 147 -19.14 -11.76 7.52
C GLU A 147 -17.99 -12.53 8.17
N ALA A 148 -17.92 -13.84 7.95
CA ALA A 148 -16.83 -14.68 8.47
C ALA A 148 -15.50 -14.34 7.79
N MET A 149 -15.48 -14.18 6.46
CA MET A 149 -14.30 -13.70 5.71
C MET A 149 -13.85 -12.33 6.22
N ALA A 150 -14.77 -11.35 6.32
CA ALA A 150 -14.44 -10.01 6.83
C ALA A 150 -13.81 -10.06 8.24
N LYS A 151 -14.32 -10.93 9.11
CA LYS A 151 -13.76 -11.10 10.46
C LYS A 151 -12.34 -11.68 10.44
N GLU A 152 -12.06 -12.60 9.52
CA GLU A 152 -10.73 -13.19 9.32
C GLU A 152 -9.71 -12.12 8.89
N GLU A 153 -10.08 -11.24 7.94
CA GLU A 153 -9.21 -10.14 7.50
C GLU A 153 -8.86 -9.17 8.63
N LEU A 154 -9.77 -8.90 9.56
CA LEU A 154 -9.45 -8.08 10.75
C LEU A 154 -8.38 -8.74 11.63
N GLY A 155 -8.37 -10.07 11.70
CA GLY A 155 -7.32 -10.85 12.35
C GLY A 155 -5.97 -10.71 11.64
N HIS A 156 -5.98 -10.74 10.30
CA HIS A 156 -4.79 -10.51 9.47
C HIS A 156 -4.24 -9.10 9.66
N VAL A 157 -5.08 -8.06 9.56
CA VAL A 157 -4.72 -6.67 9.84
C VAL A 157 -4.02 -6.53 11.19
N ALA A 158 -4.57 -7.14 12.24
CA ALA A 158 -3.98 -7.06 13.58
C ALA A 158 -2.59 -7.72 13.64
N THR A 159 -2.44 -8.88 13.02
CA THR A 159 -1.18 -9.63 12.95
C THR A 159 -0.13 -8.86 12.16
N LEU A 160 -0.47 -8.41 10.95
CA LEU A 160 0.44 -7.64 10.09
C LEU A 160 0.83 -6.31 10.72
N ARG A 161 -0.08 -5.60 11.41
CA ARG A 161 0.27 -4.38 12.15
C ARG A 161 1.28 -4.66 13.27
N LYS A 162 1.24 -5.84 13.89
CA LYS A 162 2.24 -6.25 14.90
C LYS A 162 3.59 -6.52 14.27
N GLU A 163 3.63 -7.27 13.17
CA GLU A 163 4.88 -7.49 12.42
C GLU A 163 5.46 -6.19 11.87
N ARG A 164 4.61 -5.29 11.38
CA ARG A 164 5.00 -3.94 10.93
C ARG A 164 5.69 -3.16 12.04
N ARG A 165 5.15 -3.17 13.26
CA ARG A 165 5.81 -2.53 14.42
C ARG A 165 7.15 -3.19 14.76
N ARG A 166 7.28 -4.51 14.64
CA ARG A 166 8.56 -5.22 14.84
C ARG A 166 9.59 -4.82 13.78
N ALA A 167 9.19 -4.75 12.52
CA ALA A 167 10.05 -4.29 11.43
C ALA A 167 10.51 -2.84 11.66
N TYR A 168 9.60 -1.96 12.09
CA TYR A 168 9.94 -0.59 12.47
C TYR A 168 11.04 -0.54 13.54
N HIS A 169 10.86 -1.28 14.65
CA HIS A 169 11.86 -1.34 15.71
C HIS A 169 13.18 -1.92 15.22
N HIS A 170 13.17 -3.00 14.44
CA HIS A 170 14.39 -3.58 13.88
C HIS A 170 15.17 -2.59 13.00
N GLU A 171 14.48 -1.83 12.15
CA GLU A 171 15.09 -0.78 11.33
C GLU A 171 15.69 0.36 12.18
N HIS A 172 15.00 0.76 13.26
CA HIS A 172 15.44 1.84 14.15
C HIS A 172 16.53 1.40 15.14
N ASP A 173 16.50 0.14 15.57
CA ASP A 173 17.48 -0.47 16.45
C ASP A 173 18.77 -0.77 15.69
N ARG A 174 18.74 -1.24 14.43
CA ARG A 174 19.94 -1.32 13.57
C ARG A 174 20.57 0.06 13.38
N SER A 175 19.75 1.10 13.22
CA SER A 175 20.19 2.49 13.14
C SER A 175 20.73 3.05 14.47
N SER A 176 20.43 2.41 15.61
CA SER A 176 20.87 2.83 16.95
C SER A 176 21.97 1.94 17.53
N ALA A 177 22.12 0.70 17.08
CA ALA A 177 23.20 -0.22 17.44
C ALA A 177 24.50 0.07 16.67
N ASP A 178 24.41 0.77 15.54
CA ASP A 178 25.56 1.38 14.85
C ASP A 178 26.05 2.67 15.57
N THR A 179 25.87 2.77 16.90
CA THR A 179 26.17 3.96 17.72
C THR A 179 27.66 4.32 17.83
N SER A 180 28.54 3.58 17.17
CA SER A 180 29.92 4.01 16.89
C SER A 180 30.03 4.96 15.69
N THR A 181 28.99 5.06 14.85
CA THR A 181 28.88 6.07 13.78
C THR A 181 27.91 7.18 14.19
N PRO A 182 28.21 8.46 13.90
CA PRO A 182 27.28 9.54 14.19
C PRO A 182 25.98 9.32 13.41
N ARG A 183 24.83 9.34 14.11
CA ARG A 183 23.51 9.26 13.47
C ARG A 183 23.46 10.31 12.36
N PRO A 184 23.18 9.92 11.10
CA PRO A 184 23.17 10.88 10.01
C PRO A 184 22.18 12.00 10.33
N PRO A 185 22.51 13.26 9.99
CA PRO A 185 21.63 14.38 10.30
C PRO A 185 20.24 14.10 9.75
N GLN A 186 19.21 14.40 10.54
CA GLN A 186 17.82 14.24 10.12
C GLN A 186 17.30 15.59 9.65
N ILE A 187 16.40 15.55 8.67
CA ILE A 187 15.73 16.73 8.11
C ILE A 187 14.22 16.52 8.11
N ASP A 188 13.47 17.62 8.04
CA ASP A 188 12.02 17.61 7.96
C ASP A 188 11.53 17.51 6.50
N ALA A 189 10.23 17.27 6.34
CA ALA A 189 9.56 17.18 5.05
C ALA A 189 9.71 18.48 4.25
N LYS A 190 9.64 19.65 4.91
CA LYS A 190 9.88 20.95 4.26
C LYS A 190 11.19 21.00 3.49
N ARG A 191 12.29 20.50 4.09
CA ARG A 191 13.60 20.48 3.43
C ARG A 191 13.57 19.64 2.14
N LEU A 192 12.92 18.48 2.18
CA LEU A 192 12.76 17.61 1.02
C LEU A 192 11.80 18.20 -0.03
N GLU A 193 10.70 18.84 0.38
CA GLU A 193 9.80 19.55 -0.53
C GLU A 193 10.54 20.65 -1.29
N LEU A 194 11.34 21.47 -0.62
CA LEU A 194 12.16 22.50 -1.27
C LEU A 194 13.19 21.91 -2.23
N ARG A 195 13.78 20.77 -1.88
CA ARG A 195 14.69 20.05 -2.77
C ARG A 195 13.97 19.57 -4.03
N LEU A 196 12.77 19.04 -3.88
CA LEU A 196 11.94 18.58 -4.98
C LEU A 196 11.44 19.73 -5.86
N VAL A 197 11.15 20.91 -5.28
CA VAL A 197 10.85 22.15 -6.04
C VAL A 197 11.99 22.47 -7.01
N ALA A 198 13.24 22.42 -6.53
CA ALA A 198 14.40 22.70 -7.37
C ALA A 198 14.50 21.70 -8.53
N GLN A 199 14.39 20.40 -8.24
CA GLN A 199 14.46 19.35 -9.24
C GLN A 199 13.31 19.40 -10.26
N LEU A 200 12.09 19.74 -9.82
CA LEU A 200 10.95 19.96 -10.72
C LEU A 200 11.20 21.15 -11.65
N GLY A 201 11.90 22.19 -11.19
CA GLY A 201 12.34 23.30 -12.05
C GLY A 201 13.30 22.83 -13.16
N ASP A 202 14.25 21.96 -12.82
CA ASP A 202 15.18 21.39 -13.80
C ASP A 202 14.47 20.43 -14.79
N ILE A 203 13.42 19.74 -14.37
CA ILE A 203 12.56 18.92 -15.25
C ILE A 203 11.72 19.84 -16.15
N GLU A 204 11.09 20.88 -15.59
CA GLU A 204 10.24 21.83 -16.33
C GLU A 204 11.00 22.43 -17.53
N GLN A 205 12.26 22.82 -17.34
CA GLN A 205 13.11 23.41 -18.39
C GLN A 205 13.42 22.46 -19.54
N ARG A 206 13.35 21.13 -19.32
CA ARG A 206 13.63 20.10 -20.33
C ARG A 206 12.39 19.66 -21.09
N LEU A 207 11.20 20.03 -20.63
CA LEU A 207 9.92 19.66 -21.23
C LEU A 207 9.38 20.79 -22.11
N THR A 208 8.49 20.44 -23.02
CA THR A 208 7.74 21.41 -23.83
C THR A 208 6.24 21.09 -23.86
N GLY A 209 5.43 22.07 -24.26
CA GLY A 209 3.99 21.90 -24.41
C GLY A 209 3.25 21.57 -23.10
N PRO A 210 2.20 20.74 -23.14
CA PRO A 210 1.36 20.45 -21.97
C PRO A 210 2.11 19.84 -20.79
N ALA A 211 3.16 19.05 -21.03
CA ALA A 211 3.96 18.43 -19.98
C ALA A 211 4.76 19.46 -19.16
N ALA A 212 5.26 20.53 -19.80
CA ALA A 212 5.93 21.62 -19.12
C ALA A 212 4.96 22.42 -18.24
N VAL A 213 3.74 22.69 -18.74
CA VAL A 213 2.69 23.39 -17.97
C VAL A 213 2.30 22.57 -16.74
N ARG A 214 2.01 21.28 -16.90
CA ARG A 214 1.65 20.40 -15.77
C ARG A 214 2.77 20.30 -14.74
N THR A 215 4.03 20.26 -15.18
CA THR A 215 5.19 20.23 -14.27
C THR A 215 5.35 21.54 -13.49
N ARG A 216 5.10 22.69 -14.14
CA ARG A 216 5.07 23.99 -13.48
C ARG A 216 3.99 24.06 -12.40
N ASP A 217 2.79 23.60 -12.71
CA ASP A 217 1.68 23.56 -11.74
C ASP A 217 2.06 22.69 -10.54
N MET A 218 2.63 21.51 -10.80
CA MET A 218 3.12 20.60 -9.74
C MET A 218 4.22 21.25 -8.88
N ARG A 219 5.13 22.00 -9.52
CA ARG A 219 6.18 22.75 -8.82
C ARG A 219 5.59 23.83 -7.91
N GLN A 220 4.59 24.56 -8.39
CA GLN A 220 3.90 25.58 -7.60
C GLN A 220 3.17 24.96 -6.40
N GLN A 221 2.50 23.82 -6.61
CA GLN A 221 1.87 23.08 -5.52
C GLN A 221 2.91 22.59 -4.48
N THR A 222 4.07 22.13 -4.93
CA THR A 222 5.17 21.67 -4.06
C THR A 222 5.73 22.84 -3.20
N ILE A 223 5.75 24.06 -3.73
CA ILE A 223 6.14 25.26 -2.95
C ILE A 223 5.16 25.51 -1.80
N GLU A 224 3.85 25.40 -2.06
CA GLU A 224 2.82 25.56 -1.03
C GLU A 224 2.92 24.46 0.03
N MET A 225 3.12 23.22 -0.41
CA MET A 225 3.31 22.08 0.49
C MET A 225 4.53 22.25 1.40
N ALA A 226 5.65 22.80 0.89
CA ALA A 226 6.85 23.03 1.69
C ALA A 226 6.59 23.93 2.92
N ALA A 227 5.68 24.90 2.80
CA ALA A 227 5.30 25.75 3.93
C ALA A 227 4.49 24.98 4.98
N ALA A 228 3.53 24.17 4.53
CA ALA A 228 2.69 23.33 5.40
C ALA A 228 3.45 22.15 6.03
N ALA A 229 4.51 21.68 5.39
CA ALA A 229 5.30 20.51 5.80
C ALA A 229 6.41 20.82 6.82
N ALA A 230 6.47 22.05 7.35
CA ALA A 230 7.51 22.46 8.30
C ALA A 230 7.44 21.63 9.59
N GLY A 231 8.56 21.00 9.95
CA GLY A 231 8.65 20.15 11.14
C GLY A 231 7.91 18.81 11.04
N LEU A 232 7.33 18.46 9.88
CA LEU A 232 6.69 17.17 9.66
C LEU A 232 7.71 16.11 9.22
N GLY A 233 7.53 14.89 9.72
CA GLY A 233 8.37 13.75 9.35
C GLY A 233 9.83 13.87 9.84
N SER A 234 10.56 12.77 9.70
CA SER A 234 11.99 12.73 10.00
C SER A 234 12.67 11.85 8.95
N PHE A 235 13.52 12.46 8.14
CA PHE A 235 14.17 11.80 7.01
C PHE A 235 15.69 11.88 7.15
N PRO A 236 16.44 10.86 6.71
CA PRO A 236 17.89 10.96 6.62
C PRO A 236 18.29 12.09 5.67
N ALA A 237 19.24 12.95 6.06
CA ALA A 237 19.72 14.06 5.22
C ALA A 237 20.29 13.60 3.87
N SER A 238 20.75 12.34 3.78
CA SER A 238 21.16 11.74 2.50
C SER A 238 20.03 11.69 1.47
N MET A 239 18.76 11.81 1.88
CA MET A 239 17.62 11.95 0.96
C MET A 239 17.68 13.21 0.10
N GLU A 240 18.32 14.31 0.54
CA GLU A 240 18.45 15.51 -0.31
C GLU A 240 19.24 15.25 -1.60
N GLN A 241 20.08 14.22 -1.60
CA GLN A 241 20.95 13.87 -2.72
C GLN A 241 20.28 12.89 -3.69
N LYS A 242 19.10 12.37 -3.34
CA LYS A 242 18.39 11.39 -4.16
C LYS A 242 17.68 12.02 -5.34
N ASP A 243 17.30 11.16 -6.28
CA ASP A 243 16.57 11.59 -7.45
C ASP A 243 15.13 12.06 -7.10
N PRO A 244 14.44 12.74 -8.03
CA PRO A 244 13.12 13.32 -7.75
C PRO A 244 12.07 12.27 -7.42
N LEU A 245 12.20 11.05 -7.95
CA LEU A 245 11.26 9.97 -7.72
C LEU A 245 11.43 9.41 -6.31
N GLU A 246 12.67 9.12 -5.91
CA GLU A 246 13.01 8.68 -4.55
C GLU A 246 12.56 9.72 -3.49
N ILE A 247 12.79 11.03 -3.74
CA ILE A 247 12.34 12.09 -2.82
C ILE A 247 10.82 12.15 -2.74
N ALA A 248 10.12 12.06 -3.88
CA ALA A 248 8.66 12.07 -3.92
C ALA A 248 8.05 10.87 -3.18
N GLU A 249 8.63 9.67 -3.34
CA GLU A 249 8.23 8.47 -2.59
C GLU A 249 8.42 8.64 -1.08
N ALA A 250 9.59 9.14 -0.66
CA ALA A 250 9.86 9.40 0.75
C ALA A 250 8.83 10.36 1.38
N LEU A 251 8.47 11.44 0.67
CA LEU A 251 7.49 12.42 1.13
C LEU A 251 6.08 11.82 1.24
N VAL A 252 5.62 11.05 0.25
CA VAL A 252 4.33 10.34 0.31
C VAL A 252 4.28 9.45 1.57
N ASP A 253 5.31 8.65 1.77
CA ASP A 253 5.37 7.73 2.91
C ASP A 253 5.41 8.48 4.24
N GLY A 254 6.18 9.57 4.32
CA GLY A 254 6.27 10.39 5.52
C GLY A 254 4.94 11.03 5.92
N TYR A 255 4.15 11.50 4.95
CA TYR A 255 2.82 12.06 5.22
C TYR A 255 1.81 10.99 5.63
N LEU A 256 1.83 9.82 4.96
CA LEU A 256 0.96 8.69 5.31
C LEU A 256 1.28 8.11 6.69
N ASP A 257 2.56 7.94 7.02
CA ASP A 257 3.01 7.47 8.33
C ASP A 257 2.70 8.49 9.43
N GLY A 258 2.85 9.79 9.14
CA GLY A 258 2.39 10.85 10.03
C GLY A 258 0.89 10.76 10.29
N ALA A 259 0.08 10.56 9.26
CA ALA A 259 -1.38 10.45 9.37
C ALA A 259 -1.78 9.24 10.23
N ASP A 260 -1.16 8.08 10.00
CA ASP A 260 -1.37 6.85 10.79
C ASP A 260 -1.12 7.05 12.30
N ARG A 261 -0.21 7.96 12.66
CA ARG A 261 0.19 8.23 14.05
C ARG A 261 -0.54 9.42 14.69
N SER A 262 -1.22 10.24 13.89
CA SER A 262 -1.85 11.45 14.39
C SER A 262 -3.08 11.10 15.24
N SER A 263 -3.11 11.60 16.47
CA SER A 263 -4.29 11.58 17.34
C SER A 263 -5.09 12.89 17.28
N ASP A 264 -4.57 13.90 16.59
CA ASP A 264 -5.22 15.21 16.41
C ASP A 264 -5.90 15.26 15.04
N ALA A 265 -7.19 15.64 15.03
CA ALA A 265 -8.00 15.61 13.84
C ALA A 265 -7.56 16.65 12.78
N ALA A 266 -7.17 17.84 13.20
CA ALA A 266 -6.73 18.90 12.28
C ALA A 266 -5.36 18.56 11.66
N HIS A 267 -4.46 17.99 12.47
CA HIS A 267 -3.17 17.50 12.00
C HIS A 267 -3.34 16.31 11.05
N LEU A 268 -4.25 15.37 11.36
CA LEU A 268 -4.59 14.26 10.49
C LEU A 268 -5.09 14.74 9.12
N GLU A 269 -6.04 15.68 9.10
CA GLU A 269 -6.59 16.26 7.88
C GLU A 269 -5.49 16.95 7.04
N SER A 270 -4.60 17.69 7.69
CA SER A 270 -3.46 18.33 7.02
C SER A 270 -2.51 17.31 6.39
N LEU A 271 -2.16 16.24 7.10
CA LEU A 271 -1.29 15.17 6.61
C LEU A 271 -1.93 14.39 5.45
N GLN A 272 -3.24 14.14 5.52
CA GLN A 272 -3.98 13.50 4.44
C GLN A 272 -4.00 14.37 3.17
N HIS A 273 -4.21 15.68 3.33
CA HIS A 273 -4.16 16.61 2.20
C HIS A 273 -2.76 16.68 1.56
N LEU A 274 -1.71 16.69 2.37
CA LEU A 274 -0.33 16.62 1.89
C LEU A 274 -0.06 15.30 1.17
N ALA A 275 -0.53 14.18 1.70
CA ALA A 275 -0.37 12.86 1.09
C ALA A 275 -1.06 12.77 -0.28
N GLU A 276 -2.29 13.27 -0.42
CA GLU A 276 -3.03 13.27 -1.69
C GLU A 276 -2.28 14.01 -2.81
N ARG A 277 -1.77 15.22 -2.49
CA ARG A 277 -0.97 16.02 -3.44
C ARG A 277 0.36 15.36 -3.75
N ALA A 278 1.01 14.77 -2.74
CA ALA A 278 2.27 14.06 -2.92
C ALA A 278 2.09 12.82 -3.83
N ILE A 279 1.00 12.06 -3.68
CA ILE A 279 0.68 10.89 -4.51
C ILE A 279 0.44 11.33 -5.96
N SER A 280 -0.37 12.38 -6.16
CA SER A 280 -0.63 12.95 -7.50
C SER A 280 0.66 13.37 -8.21
N ARG A 281 1.60 13.97 -7.45
CA ARG A 281 2.93 14.34 -7.93
C ARG A 281 3.80 13.13 -8.25
N LEU A 282 3.80 12.12 -7.39
CA LEU A 282 4.55 10.88 -7.61
C LEU A 282 4.10 10.18 -8.89
N ALA A 283 2.78 10.05 -9.09
CA ALA A 283 2.22 9.46 -10.32
C ALA A 283 2.65 10.23 -11.58
N TRP A 284 2.69 11.57 -11.53
CA TRP A 284 3.19 12.37 -12.64
C TRP A 284 4.69 12.15 -12.90
N LEU A 285 5.53 12.16 -11.87
CA LEU A 285 6.96 11.91 -12.01
C LEU A 285 7.25 10.52 -12.61
N ARG A 286 6.47 9.50 -12.21
CA ARG A 286 6.53 8.17 -12.82
C ARG A 286 6.18 8.19 -14.30
N SER A 287 5.15 8.95 -14.70
CA SER A 287 4.77 9.08 -16.12
C SER A 287 5.82 9.76 -17.00
N LEU A 288 6.77 10.48 -16.40
CA LEU A 288 7.89 11.11 -17.09
C LEU A 288 9.15 10.23 -17.12
N ALA A 289 9.23 9.19 -16.29
CA ALA A 289 10.35 8.27 -16.29
C ALA A 289 10.29 7.38 -17.55
N PRO A 290 11.41 7.14 -18.24
CA PRO A 290 11.45 6.16 -19.31
C PRO A 290 11.19 4.76 -18.71
N ASN A 291 10.31 3.99 -19.35
CA ASN A 291 10.09 2.57 -19.04
C ASN A 291 11.37 1.74 -19.21
#